data_AF-A0A7Y9PF67-F1
#
_entry.id   AF-A0A7Y9PF67-F1
#
_cell.length_a   1.000
_cell.length_b   1.000
_cell.length_c   1.000
_cell.angle_alpha   90.00
_cell.angle_beta   90.00
_cell.angle_gamma   90.00
#
_symmetry.space_group_name_H-M   'P 1'
#
loop_
_entity.id
_entity.type
_entity.pdbx_description
1 polymer ?
#
loop_
_entity_poly.entity_id
_entity_poly.type
_entity_poly.pdbx_seq_one_letter_code
_entity_poly.pdbx_strand_id
1 'polypeptide(L)'
;MNASNERVFYYHADASPLGGYLTHPFESVLPTHASVSLSQAGGHVAARAENIRLDDLISCGAAYSQISGSVQPITRNWTTLVTAVVEDLNVLEIVTADRIVSRLAIEHPRDGYYPKVSVVGSQYENLRIGGRSVTPTVDLDLFSAPVADQKPRFAVEGDMLPAEAAPSSIGFPDRPWPDVGSFTRRAVEQNERMTSATGVPTWLKRRYEWMESAEARSRKGYALCSLVQEVHGTAPGSTFGHIVHVPGLGNVFLGELVVAPSSFSLTMLRIEMGCVADGTVSLASTRGNGYPMP
;
A
#
# COMPACT_ATOMS: atom_id res chain seq x y z
N MET A 1 -21.47 -20.81 -25.61
CA MET A 1 -21.59 -20.81 -24.14
C MET A 1 -22.26 -19.51 -23.74
N ASN A 2 -23.23 -19.55 -22.83
CA ASN A 2 -23.97 -18.36 -22.41
C ASN A 2 -23.12 -17.64 -21.35
N ALA A 3 -22.62 -16.44 -21.65
CA ALA A 3 -21.74 -15.69 -20.74
C ALA A 3 -22.39 -15.41 -19.38
N SER A 4 -23.72 -15.49 -19.30
CA SER A 4 -24.52 -15.29 -18.08
C SER A 4 -24.53 -16.47 -17.08
N ASN A 5 -23.90 -17.60 -17.38
CA ASN A 5 -23.84 -18.76 -16.48
C ASN A 5 -22.47 -18.93 -15.79
N GLU A 6 -21.48 -18.07 -16.08
CA GLU A 6 -20.17 -18.10 -15.43
C GLU A 6 -20.08 -17.01 -14.37
N ARG A 7 -19.45 -17.32 -13.22
CA ARG A 7 -19.11 -16.31 -12.21
C ARG A 7 -18.39 -15.14 -12.86
N VAL A 8 -18.88 -13.94 -12.58
CA VAL A 8 -18.28 -12.69 -13.05
C VAL A 8 -17.43 -12.11 -11.92
N PHE A 9 -16.44 -11.30 -12.26
CA PHE A 9 -15.67 -10.56 -11.27
C PHE A 9 -15.72 -9.09 -11.58
N TYR A 10 -16.08 -8.29 -10.58
CA TYR A 10 -16.04 -6.85 -10.69
C TYR A 10 -14.74 -6.35 -10.11
N TYR A 11 -13.87 -5.89 -11.00
CA TYR A 11 -12.60 -5.29 -10.62
C TYR A 11 -12.85 -3.94 -9.94
N HIS A 12 -12.04 -3.62 -8.94
CA HIS A 12 -12.00 -2.30 -8.34
C HIS A 12 -10.57 -2.01 -7.92
N ALA A 13 -9.96 -1.03 -8.58
CA ALA A 13 -8.60 -0.62 -8.32
C ALA A 13 -8.38 0.82 -8.77
N ASP A 14 -7.62 1.55 -7.95
CA ASP A 14 -7.31 2.96 -8.14
C ASP A 14 -5.82 3.19 -7.87
N ALA A 15 -5.22 4.08 -8.63
CA ALA A 15 -3.83 4.48 -8.46
C ALA A 15 -3.77 6.00 -8.47
N SER A 16 -3.12 6.58 -7.45
CA SER A 16 -2.91 8.01 -7.32
C SER A 16 -1.45 8.29 -7.00
N PRO A 17 -0.63 8.63 -8.02
CA PRO A 17 0.78 8.97 -7.83
C PRO A 17 1.01 10.18 -6.93
N LEU A 18 0.20 11.22 -7.07
CA LEU A 18 0.31 12.46 -6.32
C LEU A 18 -1.08 12.95 -5.96
N GLY A 19 -1.24 13.58 -4.79
CA GLY A 19 -2.47 14.23 -4.39
C GLY A 19 -2.36 14.78 -2.97
N GLY A 20 -3.17 15.78 -2.64
CA GLY A 20 -3.09 16.38 -1.32
C GLY A 20 -3.97 17.61 -1.17
N TYR A 21 -3.92 18.17 0.03
CA TYR A 21 -4.66 19.35 0.41
C TYR A 21 -3.80 20.20 1.32
N LEU A 22 -3.62 21.47 0.94
CA LEU A 22 -2.85 22.47 1.67
C LEU A 22 -3.80 23.54 2.20
N THR A 23 -3.61 23.92 3.46
CA THR A 23 -4.37 24.97 4.14
C THR A 23 -3.52 26.22 4.37
N HIS A 24 -2.21 26.07 4.51
CA HIS A 24 -1.25 27.18 4.55
C HIS A 24 -0.09 26.94 3.56
N PRO A 25 0.46 28.02 2.97
CA PRO A 25 0.16 29.44 3.20
C PRO A 25 -1.15 29.95 2.55
N PHE A 26 -1.72 29.19 1.63
CA PHE A 26 -3.03 29.41 1.03
C PHE A 26 -3.77 28.07 0.92
N GLU A 27 -5.09 28.14 0.84
CA GLU A 27 -5.94 26.96 0.65
C GLU A 27 -5.82 26.48 -0.80
N SER A 28 -5.31 25.26 -1.00
CA SER A 28 -5.14 24.69 -2.34
C SER A 28 -5.27 23.17 -2.32
N VAL A 29 -6.03 22.66 -3.28
CA VAL A 29 -6.09 21.23 -3.57
C VAL A 29 -4.94 20.92 -4.51
N LEU A 30 -4.06 20.00 -4.11
CA LEU A 30 -3.09 19.42 -5.04
C LEU A 30 -3.83 18.39 -5.90
N PRO A 31 -4.06 18.67 -7.20
CA PRO A 31 -4.81 17.78 -8.05
C PRO A 31 -4.12 16.43 -8.16
N THR A 32 -4.92 15.39 -8.32
CA THR A 32 -4.42 14.03 -8.45
C THR A 32 -3.89 13.80 -9.87
N HIS A 33 -2.61 14.14 -10.08
CA HIS A 33 -1.96 13.98 -11.37
C HIS A 33 -1.73 12.51 -11.73
N ALA A 34 -2.02 12.16 -12.99
CA ALA A 34 -1.86 10.82 -13.53
C ALA A 34 -2.58 9.73 -12.72
N SER A 35 -3.72 10.06 -12.12
CA SER A 35 -4.56 9.07 -11.42
C SER A 35 -5.47 8.32 -12.38
N VAL A 36 -5.64 7.02 -12.15
CA VAL A 36 -6.50 6.16 -12.97
C VAL A 36 -7.32 5.24 -12.09
N SER A 37 -8.49 4.86 -12.59
CA SER A 37 -9.39 3.87 -12.00
C SER A 37 -9.68 2.79 -13.04
N LEU A 38 -9.64 1.53 -12.61
CA LEU A 38 -9.90 0.39 -13.49
C LEU A 38 -11.40 0.17 -13.66
N SER A 39 -11.83 -0.09 -14.90
CA SER A 39 -13.21 -0.51 -15.18
C SER A 39 -13.56 -1.79 -14.41
N GLN A 40 -14.81 -1.92 -13.99
CA GLN A 40 -15.31 -3.15 -13.36
C GLN A 40 -15.19 -4.37 -14.26
N ALA A 41 -15.12 -4.18 -15.58
CA ALA A 41 -14.89 -5.26 -16.54
C ALA A 41 -13.42 -5.74 -16.61
N GLY A 42 -12.50 -5.04 -15.94
CA GLY A 42 -11.06 -5.26 -16.04
C GLY A 42 -10.43 -4.52 -17.21
N GLY A 43 -9.37 -5.08 -17.78
CA GLY A 43 -8.60 -4.49 -18.87
C GLY A 43 -7.33 -3.80 -18.36
N HIS A 44 -6.88 -2.79 -19.09
CA HIS A 44 -5.67 -2.05 -18.79
C HIS A 44 -5.92 -0.54 -18.92
N VAL A 45 -5.43 0.21 -17.95
CA VAL A 45 -5.48 1.68 -17.96
C VAL A 45 -4.17 2.22 -17.41
N ALA A 46 -3.70 3.32 -18.00
CA ALA A 46 -2.48 4.00 -17.57
C ALA A 46 -2.60 5.50 -17.81
N ALA A 47 -1.90 6.29 -17.00
CA ALA A 47 -1.75 7.72 -17.19
C ALA A 47 -0.35 8.15 -16.78
N ARG A 48 0.12 9.25 -17.40
CA ARG A 48 1.42 9.87 -17.10
C ARG A 48 1.28 11.39 -17.16
N ALA A 49 1.97 12.05 -16.25
CA ALA A 49 2.16 13.49 -16.21
C ALA A 49 3.63 13.77 -15.92
N GLU A 50 4.15 14.86 -16.48
CA GLU A 50 5.55 15.26 -16.38
C GLU A 50 5.64 16.74 -15.99
N ASN A 51 6.79 17.14 -15.45
CA ASN A 51 7.08 18.52 -15.05
C ASN A 51 6.00 19.12 -14.13
N ILE A 52 5.60 18.34 -13.12
CA ILE A 52 4.56 18.77 -12.17
C ILE A 52 5.20 19.72 -11.17
N ARG A 53 4.61 20.90 -11.01
CA ARG A 53 4.99 21.88 -9.99
C ARG A 53 3.73 22.45 -9.36
N LEU A 54 3.67 22.41 -8.04
CA LEU A 54 2.69 23.12 -7.24
C LEU A 54 3.43 24.23 -6.49
N ASP A 55 3.42 25.41 -7.08
CA ASP A 55 4.16 26.59 -6.63
C ASP A 55 5.62 26.21 -6.29
N ASP A 56 6.13 26.71 -5.17
CA ASP A 56 7.47 26.39 -4.66
C ASP A 56 7.45 25.27 -3.58
N LEU A 57 6.29 24.64 -3.37
CA LEU A 57 6.10 23.68 -2.27
C LEU A 57 6.41 22.25 -2.69
N ILE A 58 5.95 21.84 -3.88
CA ILE A 58 6.06 20.46 -4.36
C ILE A 58 6.41 20.45 -5.83
N SER A 59 7.37 19.64 -6.22
CA SER A 59 7.66 19.34 -7.62
C SER A 59 7.97 17.87 -7.84
N CYS A 60 7.67 17.39 -9.04
CA CYS A 60 8.00 16.04 -9.51
C CYS A 60 8.39 16.10 -10.99
N GLY A 61 9.46 15.38 -11.36
CA GLY A 61 9.85 15.23 -12.77
C GLY A 61 8.81 14.45 -13.55
N ALA A 62 8.33 13.34 -12.99
CA ALA A 62 7.22 12.59 -13.55
C ALA A 62 6.35 11.92 -12.47
N ALA A 63 5.08 11.71 -12.80
CA ALA A 63 4.16 10.90 -12.03
C ALA A 63 3.35 10.04 -13.00
N TYR A 64 3.26 8.74 -12.72
CA TYR A 64 2.51 7.83 -13.59
C TYR A 64 1.91 6.66 -12.84
N SER A 65 0.83 6.15 -13.41
CA SER A 65 0.11 5.01 -12.87
C SER A 65 -0.25 4.03 -13.96
N GLN A 66 -0.38 2.77 -13.56
CA GLN A 66 -0.81 1.69 -14.42
C GLN A 66 -1.64 0.71 -13.60
N ILE A 67 -2.77 0.29 -14.13
CA ILE A 67 -3.61 -0.75 -13.56
C ILE A 67 -3.94 -1.78 -14.62
N SER A 68 -3.88 -3.05 -14.27
CA SER A 68 -4.28 -4.15 -15.14
C SER A 68 -5.11 -5.15 -14.36
N GLY A 69 -6.29 -5.49 -14.89
CA GLY A 69 -7.19 -6.51 -14.37
C GLY A 69 -7.46 -7.56 -15.44
N SER A 70 -7.17 -8.83 -15.17
CA SER A 70 -7.37 -9.90 -16.15
C SER A 70 -7.60 -11.26 -15.53
N VAL A 71 -8.21 -12.17 -16.28
CA VAL A 71 -8.39 -13.57 -15.88
C VAL A 71 -7.17 -14.36 -16.33
N GLN A 72 -6.52 -15.06 -15.40
CA GLN A 72 -5.41 -15.94 -15.72
C GLN A 72 -5.92 -17.12 -16.58
N PRO A 73 -5.34 -17.41 -17.75
CA PRO A 73 -5.90 -18.41 -18.69
C PRO A 73 -6.00 -19.83 -18.11
N ILE A 74 -5.01 -20.22 -17.30
CA ILE A 74 -4.88 -21.58 -16.76
C ILE A 74 -5.66 -21.74 -15.46
N THR A 75 -5.35 -20.94 -14.44
CA THR A 75 -5.99 -21.06 -13.12
C THR A 75 -7.40 -20.46 -13.09
N ARG A 76 -7.75 -19.63 -14.08
CA ARG A 76 -9.00 -18.87 -14.14
C ARG A 76 -9.18 -17.90 -12.95
N ASN A 77 -8.10 -17.61 -12.24
CA ASN A 77 -8.09 -16.62 -11.15
C ASN A 77 -8.16 -15.20 -11.72
N TRP A 78 -8.77 -14.29 -10.98
CA TRP A 78 -8.82 -12.88 -11.33
C TRP A 78 -7.61 -12.18 -10.76
N THR A 79 -6.81 -11.57 -11.62
CA THR A 79 -5.57 -10.89 -11.24
C THR A 79 -5.74 -9.39 -11.39
N THR A 80 -5.27 -8.64 -10.41
CA THR A 80 -5.20 -7.18 -10.44
C THR A 80 -3.78 -6.75 -10.09
N LEU A 81 -3.17 -5.92 -10.93
CA LEU A 81 -1.89 -5.29 -10.68
C LEU A 81 -2.08 -3.78 -10.72
N VAL A 82 -1.74 -3.11 -9.63
CA VAL A 82 -1.83 -1.66 -9.47
C VAL A 82 -0.43 -1.12 -9.25
N THR A 83 -0.05 -0.08 -9.97
CA THR A 83 1.25 0.60 -9.81
C THR A 83 1.06 2.11 -9.84
N ALA A 84 1.67 2.80 -8.90
CA ALA A 84 1.77 4.26 -8.85
C ALA A 84 3.22 4.66 -8.59
N VAL A 85 3.75 5.58 -9.38
CA VAL A 85 5.16 5.99 -9.34
C VAL A 85 5.27 7.50 -9.36
N VAL A 86 6.19 8.02 -8.55
CA VAL A 86 6.65 9.41 -8.59
C VAL A 86 8.16 9.41 -8.79
N GLU A 87 8.64 10.23 -9.72
CA GLU A 87 10.05 10.42 -10.07
C GLU A 87 10.47 11.87 -9.83
N ASP A 88 11.74 12.05 -9.45
CA ASP A 88 12.35 13.33 -9.11
C ASP A 88 11.48 14.17 -8.15
N LEU A 89 11.06 13.53 -7.04
CA LEU A 89 10.23 14.17 -6.02
C LEU A 89 11.04 15.20 -5.25
N ASN A 90 10.42 16.35 -5.04
CA ASN A 90 10.89 17.36 -4.12
C ASN A 90 9.70 18.01 -3.40
N VAL A 91 9.71 17.93 -2.07
CA VAL A 91 8.78 18.63 -1.19
C VAL A 91 9.59 19.57 -0.30
N LEU A 92 9.45 20.88 -0.56
CA LEU A 92 10.06 21.98 0.19
C LEU A 92 11.59 21.91 0.31
N GLU A 93 12.30 21.22 -0.59
CA GLU A 93 13.73 20.89 -0.48
C GLU A 93 14.08 20.01 0.74
N ILE A 94 13.07 19.57 1.49
CA ILE A 94 13.24 18.80 2.71
C ILE A 94 13.09 17.31 2.41
N VAL A 95 12.01 16.88 1.75
CA VAL A 95 11.81 15.48 1.38
C VAL A 95 12.02 15.34 -0.11
N THR A 96 13.09 14.65 -0.49
CA THR A 96 13.43 14.40 -1.90
C THR A 96 13.63 12.91 -2.14
N ALA A 97 13.32 12.45 -3.35
CA ALA A 97 13.58 11.07 -3.77
C ALA A 97 13.69 11.00 -5.29
N ASP A 98 14.60 10.17 -5.80
CA ASP A 98 14.74 9.97 -7.25
C ASP A 98 13.52 9.20 -7.77
N ARG A 99 13.05 8.21 -6.99
CA ARG A 99 11.88 7.40 -7.35
C ARG A 99 11.18 6.78 -6.17
N ILE A 100 9.85 6.82 -6.16
CA ILE A 100 9.01 6.12 -5.19
C ILE A 100 7.99 5.28 -5.95
N VAL A 101 7.95 3.98 -5.65
CA VAL A 101 7.07 3.03 -6.33
C VAL A 101 6.15 2.37 -5.31
N SER A 102 4.86 2.44 -5.56
CA SER A 102 3.84 1.64 -4.90
C SER A 102 3.35 0.60 -5.89
N ARG A 103 3.48 -0.67 -5.54
CA ARG A 103 3.04 -1.79 -6.38
C ARG A 103 2.25 -2.78 -5.53
N LEU A 104 1.02 -3.02 -5.94
CA LEU A 104 0.08 -3.90 -5.27
C LEU A 104 -0.47 -4.91 -6.28
N ALA A 105 -0.21 -6.19 -6.04
CA ALA A 105 -0.75 -7.29 -6.81
C ALA A 105 -1.74 -8.09 -5.97
N ILE A 106 -2.91 -8.35 -6.53
CA ILE A 106 -4.00 -9.08 -5.88
C ILE A 106 -4.44 -10.18 -6.83
N GLU A 107 -4.51 -11.41 -6.33
CA GLU A 107 -5.05 -12.54 -7.04
C GLU A 107 -6.25 -13.08 -6.27
N HIS A 108 -7.42 -13.05 -6.90
CA HIS A 108 -8.64 -13.65 -6.40
C HIS A 108 -8.80 -15.05 -6.98
N PRO A 109 -8.96 -16.07 -6.14
CA PRO A 109 -9.23 -17.42 -6.60
C PRO A 109 -10.60 -17.50 -7.27
N ARG A 110 -10.75 -18.35 -8.29
CA ARG A 110 -12.05 -18.60 -8.93
C ARG A 110 -13.09 -19.12 -7.93
N ASP A 111 -12.64 -19.99 -7.02
CA ASP A 111 -13.48 -20.74 -6.09
C ASP A 111 -12.96 -20.65 -4.65
N GLY A 112 -13.87 -20.28 -3.73
CA GLY A 112 -13.60 -20.19 -2.29
C GLY A 112 -12.58 -19.10 -1.92
N TYR A 113 -12.19 -19.09 -0.64
CA TYR A 113 -11.04 -18.36 -0.08
C TYR A 113 -11.00 -16.83 -0.25
N TYR A 114 -10.00 -16.23 0.38
CA TYR A 114 -9.68 -14.81 0.31
C TYR A 114 -8.51 -14.57 -0.64
N PRO A 115 -8.35 -13.35 -1.19
CA PRO A 115 -7.34 -13.08 -2.18
C PRO A 115 -5.93 -13.19 -1.61
N LYS A 116 -5.02 -13.67 -2.46
CA LYS A 116 -3.58 -13.53 -2.26
C LYS A 116 -3.17 -12.11 -2.60
N VAL A 117 -2.26 -11.55 -1.79
CA VAL A 117 -1.74 -10.19 -1.98
C VAL A 117 -0.21 -10.23 -2.02
N SER A 118 0.38 -9.36 -2.83
CA SER A 118 1.83 -9.14 -2.89
C SER A 118 2.11 -7.66 -3.08
N VAL A 119 3.17 -7.18 -2.43
CA VAL A 119 3.67 -5.81 -2.55
C VAL A 119 5.05 -5.76 -3.21
N VAL A 120 5.50 -6.89 -3.78
CA VAL A 120 6.79 -7.02 -4.46
C VAL A 120 6.90 -5.98 -5.57
N GLY A 121 8.00 -5.22 -5.53
CA GLY A 121 8.29 -4.10 -6.43
C GLY A 121 7.93 -2.72 -5.86
N SER A 122 7.33 -2.66 -4.66
CA SER A 122 7.24 -1.41 -3.90
C SER A 122 8.61 -1.04 -3.34
N GLN A 123 9.07 0.19 -3.56
CA GLN A 123 10.43 0.61 -3.19
C GLN A 123 10.58 2.14 -3.12
N TYR A 124 11.69 2.57 -2.50
CA TYR A 124 12.19 3.94 -2.52
C TYR A 124 13.60 3.94 -3.12
N GLU A 125 13.90 4.95 -3.93
CA GLU A 125 15.21 5.17 -4.53
C GLU A 125 15.72 6.53 -4.12
N ASN A 126 16.92 6.55 -3.50
CA ASN A 126 17.60 7.76 -3.02
C ASN A 126 16.69 8.70 -2.19
N LEU A 127 15.89 8.13 -1.28
CA LEU A 127 15.07 8.94 -0.37
C LEU A 127 15.98 9.75 0.57
N ARG A 128 15.73 11.06 0.63
CA ARG A 128 16.44 11.99 1.49
C ARG A 128 15.46 12.83 2.27
N ILE A 129 15.82 13.09 3.53
CA ILE A 129 15.06 13.95 4.43
C ILE A 129 16.02 14.98 5.03
N GLY A 130 15.73 16.27 4.84
CA GLY A 130 16.61 17.41 5.14
C GLY A 130 18.01 17.24 4.55
N GLY A 131 18.10 16.82 3.29
CA GLY A 131 19.35 16.60 2.57
C GLY A 131 20.15 15.35 2.98
N ARG A 132 19.68 14.56 3.96
CA ARG A 132 20.38 13.37 4.46
C ARG A 132 19.72 12.09 3.92
N SER A 133 20.53 11.13 3.49
CA SER A 133 20.05 9.84 2.98
C SER A 133 19.31 9.06 4.06
N VAL A 134 18.16 8.52 3.68
CA VAL A 134 17.29 7.69 4.50
C VAL A 134 16.95 6.42 3.73
N THR A 135 17.17 5.26 4.32
CA THR A 135 16.96 3.96 3.67
C THR A 135 15.91 3.16 4.43
N PRO A 136 14.65 3.12 3.94
CA PRO A 136 13.59 2.32 4.54
C PRO A 136 13.78 0.82 4.20
N THR A 137 13.68 -0.03 5.21
CA THR A 137 13.65 -1.49 5.04
C THR A 137 12.21 -1.93 4.76
N VAL A 138 11.94 -2.30 3.50
CA VAL A 138 10.60 -2.67 3.02
C VAL A 138 10.37 -4.19 3.17
N ASP A 139 9.30 -4.55 3.87
CA ASP A 139 8.85 -5.91 4.14
C ASP A 139 7.98 -6.44 3.00
N LEU A 140 8.64 -6.99 1.99
CA LEU A 140 7.95 -7.56 0.83
C LEU A 140 7.21 -8.87 1.14
N ASP A 141 7.52 -9.48 2.29
CA ASP A 141 6.92 -10.73 2.77
C ASP A 141 5.79 -10.50 3.78
N LEU A 142 5.28 -9.26 3.91
CA LEU A 142 4.19 -8.95 4.85
C LEU A 142 2.97 -9.85 4.68
N PHE A 143 2.66 -10.20 3.43
CA PHE A 143 1.55 -11.08 3.04
C PHE A 143 1.96 -12.55 2.88
N SER A 144 2.99 -12.99 3.59
CA SER A 144 3.38 -14.41 3.63
C SER A 144 2.69 -15.09 4.82
N ALA A 145 1.64 -15.88 4.55
CA ALA A 145 1.02 -16.73 5.56
C ALA A 145 1.93 -17.96 5.84
N PRO A 146 2.20 -18.32 7.11
CA PRO A 146 2.89 -19.56 7.45
C PRO A 146 2.17 -20.76 6.85
N VAL A 147 2.94 -21.79 6.47
CA VAL A 147 2.43 -23.03 5.85
C VAL A 147 1.30 -23.69 6.67
N ALA A 148 1.25 -23.48 7.99
CA ALA A 148 0.20 -24.02 8.86
C ALA A 148 -1.20 -23.44 8.61
N ASP A 149 -1.30 -22.21 8.09
CA ASP A 149 -2.58 -21.57 7.72
C ASP A 149 -2.97 -21.88 6.26
N GLN A 150 -2.09 -22.52 5.49
CA GLN A 150 -2.32 -22.88 4.09
C GLN A 150 -2.90 -24.31 4.01
N LYS A 151 -4.21 -24.44 3.75
CA LYS A 151 -4.78 -25.75 3.40
C LYS A 151 -4.27 -26.20 2.02
N PRO A 152 -3.92 -27.48 1.82
CA PRO A 152 -3.51 -27.98 0.51
C PRO A 152 -4.62 -27.79 -0.52
N ARG A 153 -4.22 -27.43 -1.74
CA ARG A 153 -5.10 -27.30 -2.91
C ARG A 153 -5.88 -28.60 -3.12
N PHE A 154 -7.21 -28.54 -3.13
CA PHE A 154 -8.01 -29.60 -3.72
C PHE A 154 -7.80 -29.56 -5.23
N ALA A 155 -7.16 -30.61 -5.75
CA ALA A 155 -7.31 -30.98 -7.15
C ALA A 155 -8.81 -31.19 -7.38
N VAL A 156 -9.39 -30.45 -8.31
CA VAL A 156 -10.66 -30.86 -8.93
C VAL A 156 -10.36 -32.22 -9.57
N GLU A 157 -11.06 -33.28 -9.17
CA GLU A 157 -11.02 -34.55 -9.89
C GLU A 157 -11.36 -34.29 -11.35
N GLY A 158 -10.35 -34.33 -12.23
CA GLY A 158 -10.53 -34.24 -13.67
C GLY A 158 -9.49 -33.45 -14.45
N ASP A 159 -8.86 -32.42 -13.87
CA ASP A 159 -7.89 -31.58 -14.61
C ASP A 159 -6.49 -31.63 -13.96
N MET A 160 -5.62 -32.48 -14.50
CA MET A 160 -4.19 -32.46 -14.20
C MET A 160 -3.58 -31.17 -14.76
N LEU A 161 -3.33 -30.18 -13.90
CA LEU A 161 -2.42 -29.09 -14.21
C LEU A 161 -0.99 -29.65 -14.31
N PRO A 162 -0.19 -29.28 -15.33
CA PRO A 162 1.17 -29.76 -15.47
C PRO A 162 2.05 -29.32 -14.28
N ALA A 163 2.88 -30.26 -13.81
CA ALA A 163 3.73 -30.13 -12.63
C ALA A 163 4.79 -29.01 -12.68
N GLU A 164 4.90 -28.30 -13.80
CA GLU A 164 5.84 -27.18 -14.00
C GLU A 164 5.25 -25.81 -13.66
N ALA A 165 3.95 -25.72 -13.33
CA ALA A 165 3.37 -24.53 -12.73
C ALA A 165 3.73 -24.48 -11.23
N ALA A 166 5.00 -24.18 -10.93
CA ALA A 166 5.51 -24.03 -9.58
C ALA A 166 4.51 -23.22 -8.72
N PRO A 167 4.07 -23.74 -7.55
CA PRO A 167 3.18 -22.99 -6.69
C PRO A 167 3.95 -21.76 -6.25
N SER A 168 3.50 -20.57 -6.64
CA SER A 168 3.94 -19.35 -5.96
C SER A 168 3.67 -19.58 -4.47
N SER A 169 4.72 -19.51 -3.66
CA SER A 169 4.88 -20.01 -2.28
C SER A 169 3.97 -19.36 -1.21
N ILE A 170 2.84 -18.77 -1.63
CA ILE A 170 1.82 -18.16 -0.78
C ILE A 170 0.48 -18.70 -1.27
N GLY A 171 -0.14 -19.60 -0.49
CA GLY A 171 -1.51 -20.08 -0.73
C GLY A 171 -2.56 -19.00 -0.46
N PHE A 172 -3.79 -19.20 -0.94
CA PHE A 172 -4.92 -18.33 -0.62
C PHE A 172 -5.31 -18.49 0.86
N PRO A 173 -5.46 -17.39 1.63
CA PRO A 173 -5.86 -17.49 3.02
C PRO A 173 -7.31 -17.96 3.18
N ASP A 174 -7.60 -18.67 4.27
CA ASP A 174 -8.92 -19.19 4.62
C ASP A 174 -9.85 -18.16 5.28
N ARG A 175 -9.30 -16.99 5.62
CA ARG A 175 -9.96 -15.88 6.31
C ARG A 175 -9.46 -14.54 5.75
N PRO A 176 -10.16 -13.42 6.02
CA PRO A 176 -9.70 -12.10 5.61
C PRO A 176 -8.32 -11.79 6.23
N TRP A 177 -7.49 -11.03 5.51
CA TRP A 177 -6.14 -10.67 6.00
C TRP A 177 -6.09 -10.08 7.40
N PRO A 178 -7.02 -9.19 7.83
CA PRO A 178 -7.04 -8.69 9.22
C PRO A 178 -7.23 -9.76 10.30
N ASP A 179 -7.70 -10.95 9.92
CA ASP A 179 -7.92 -12.09 10.80
C ASP A 179 -6.83 -13.17 10.66
N VAL A 180 -5.91 -13.03 9.70
CA VAL A 180 -4.76 -13.93 9.51
C VAL A 180 -3.76 -13.71 10.63
N GLY A 181 -3.57 -14.72 11.48
CA GLY A 181 -2.83 -14.59 12.73
C GLY A 181 -1.38 -14.12 12.56
N SER A 182 -0.68 -14.57 11.51
CA SER A 182 0.69 -14.11 11.23
C SER A 182 0.74 -12.64 10.84
N PHE A 183 -0.15 -12.19 9.96
CA PHE A 183 -0.26 -10.81 9.52
C PHE A 183 -0.60 -9.90 10.70
N THR A 184 -1.65 -10.24 11.45
CA THR A 184 -2.11 -9.45 12.60
C THR A 184 -1.03 -9.35 13.67
N ARG A 185 -0.30 -10.43 13.94
CA ARG A 185 0.84 -10.41 14.86
C ARG A 185 1.91 -9.41 14.42
N ARG A 186 2.32 -9.44 13.15
CA ARG A 186 3.33 -8.52 12.62
C ARG A 186 2.89 -7.06 12.72
N ALA A 187 1.64 -6.77 12.39
CA ALA A 187 1.06 -5.43 12.52
C ALA A 187 1.06 -4.93 13.98
N VAL A 188 0.71 -5.81 14.93
CA VAL A 188 0.70 -5.50 16.37
C VAL A 188 2.12 -5.31 16.91
N GLU A 189 3.06 -6.21 16.59
CA GLU A 189 4.45 -6.09 17.02
C GLU A 189 5.10 -4.80 16.48
N GLN A 190 4.82 -4.42 15.23
CA GLN A 190 5.31 -3.17 14.66
C GLN A 190 4.78 -1.96 15.45
N ASN A 191 3.50 -1.96 15.77
CA ASN A 191 2.90 -0.92 16.60
C ASN A 191 3.53 -0.86 18.00
N GLU A 192 3.60 -1.99 18.70
CA GLU A 192 4.16 -2.06 20.06
C GLU A 192 5.59 -1.54 20.14
N ARG A 193 6.44 -1.89 19.15
CA ARG A 193 7.81 -1.36 19.05
C ARG A 193 7.83 0.17 18.92
N MET A 194 6.88 0.73 18.17
CA MET A 194 6.77 2.18 17.99
C MET A 194 6.23 2.90 19.22
N THR A 195 5.19 2.38 19.87
CA THR A 195 4.51 3.06 20.98
C THR A 195 5.22 2.89 22.33
N SER A 196 6.05 1.84 22.46
CA SER A 196 6.84 1.56 23.68
C SER A 196 8.18 2.29 23.74
N ALA A 197 8.61 2.93 22.65
CA ALA A 197 9.87 3.66 22.61
C ALA A 197 9.87 4.86 23.59
N THR A 198 11.04 5.19 24.15
CA THR A 198 11.19 6.34 25.06
C THR A 198 11.05 7.65 24.28
N GLY A 199 10.30 8.61 24.83
CA GLY A 199 10.08 9.92 24.18
C GLY A 199 9.03 9.94 23.08
N VAL A 200 8.21 8.89 22.96
CA VAL A 200 7.13 8.82 21.96
C VAL A 200 6.06 9.89 22.22
N PRO A 201 5.69 10.69 21.19
CA PRO A 201 4.61 11.67 21.30
C PRO A 201 3.25 11.07 21.62
N THR A 202 2.42 11.79 22.38
CA THR A 202 1.06 11.35 22.77
C THR A 202 0.16 11.07 21.56
N TRP A 203 0.30 11.85 20.48
CA TRP A 203 -0.51 11.65 19.26
C TRP A 203 -0.22 10.29 18.61
N LEU A 204 1.04 9.82 18.68
CA LEU A 204 1.44 8.54 18.09
C LEU A 204 0.80 7.38 18.85
N LYS A 205 0.78 7.46 20.19
CA LYS A 205 0.07 6.48 21.02
C LYS A 205 -1.42 6.42 20.68
N ARG A 206 -2.09 7.58 20.61
CA ARG A 206 -3.52 7.64 20.25
C ARG A 206 -3.83 7.08 18.86
N ARG A 207 -2.90 7.21 17.90
CA ARG A 207 -3.07 6.66 16.54
C ARG A 207 -3.22 5.14 16.55
N TYR A 208 -2.55 4.46 17.47
CA TYR A 208 -2.43 3.00 17.46
C TYR A 208 -2.91 2.29 18.74
N GLU A 209 -3.33 2.99 19.79
CA GLU A 209 -3.82 2.42 21.05
C GLU A 209 -4.92 1.37 20.86
N TRP A 210 -5.78 1.57 19.86
CA TRP A 210 -6.89 0.65 19.55
C TRP A 210 -6.41 -0.70 19.00
N MET A 211 -5.16 -0.81 18.55
CA MET A 211 -4.61 -2.07 18.02
C MET A 211 -4.12 -3.00 19.11
N GLU A 212 -4.01 -2.56 20.37
CA GLU A 212 -3.45 -3.35 21.47
C GLU A 212 -4.36 -4.54 21.83
N SER A 213 -5.69 -4.36 21.82
CA SER A 213 -6.64 -5.43 22.15
C SER A 213 -7.27 -6.08 20.92
N ALA A 214 -7.45 -7.41 20.97
CA ALA A 214 -8.12 -8.16 19.91
C ALA A 214 -9.55 -7.67 19.65
N GLU A 215 -10.28 -7.35 20.71
CA GLU A 215 -11.66 -6.84 20.65
C GLU A 215 -11.75 -5.48 19.93
N ALA A 216 -10.83 -4.56 20.21
CA ALA A 216 -10.81 -3.26 19.55
C ALA A 216 -10.44 -3.37 18.07
N ARG A 217 -9.51 -4.28 17.71
CA ARG A 217 -9.19 -4.61 16.31
C ARG A 217 -10.41 -5.16 15.57
N SER A 218 -11.09 -6.15 16.14
CA SER A 218 -12.32 -6.72 15.56
C SER A 218 -13.42 -5.68 15.39
N ARG A 219 -13.61 -4.77 16.37
CA ARG A 219 -14.59 -3.68 16.29
C ARG A 219 -14.26 -2.67 15.19
N LYS A 220 -12.98 -2.42 14.89
CA LYS A 220 -12.57 -1.53 13.79
C LYS A 220 -12.73 -2.18 12.41
N GLY A 221 -12.52 -3.50 12.32
CA GLY A 221 -12.72 -4.25 11.08
C GLY A 221 -11.63 -4.04 10.02
N TYR A 222 -10.49 -3.46 10.39
CA TYR A 222 -9.31 -3.33 9.53
C TYR A 222 -8.02 -3.34 10.38
N ALA A 223 -6.89 -3.57 9.72
CA ALA A 223 -5.56 -3.43 10.28
C ALA A 223 -4.86 -2.22 9.65
N LEU A 224 -4.13 -1.46 10.46
CA LEU A 224 -3.26 -0.36 10.03
C LEU A 224 -1.82 -0.74 10.38
N CYS A 225 -0.93 -0.75 9.41
CA CYS A 225 0.49 -1.03 9.61
C CYS A 225 1.31 -0.32 8.54
N SER A 226 2.60 -0.62 8.46
CA SER A 226 3.48 -0.14 7.40
C SER A 226 4.28 -1.28 6.77
N LEU A 227 4.54 -1.17 5.47
CA LEU A 227 5.53 -2.00 4.77
C LEU A 227 6.96 -1.71 5.25
N VAL A 228 7.22 -0.54 5.82
CA VAL A 228 8.54 -0.18 6.33
C VAL A 228 8.68 -0.67 7.76
N GLN A 229 9.61 -1.59 7.99
CA GLN A 229 9.89 -2.09 9.34
C GLN A 229 10.78 -1.15 10.12
N GLU A 230 11.83 -0.67 9.45
CA GLU A 230 12.87 0.17 10.02
C GLU A 230 13.32 1.22 9.00
N VAL A 231 13.85 2.32 9.52
CA VAL A 231 14.35 3.43 8.73
C VAL A 231 15.79 3.67 9.14
N HIS A 232 16.73 3.39 8.25
CA HIS A 232 18.15 3.60 8.49
C HIS A 232 18.60 4.98 7.96
N GLY A 233 19.71 5.48 8.51
CA GLY A 233 20.30 6.76 8.13
C GLY A 233 20.17 7.81 9.23
N THR A 234 20.50 9.05 8.89
CA THR A 234 20.59 10.16 9.84
C THR A 234 19.51 11.20 9.59
N ALA A 235 18.24 10.79 9.45
CA ALA A 235 17.16 11.75 9.23
C ALA A 235 17.17 12.87 10.30
N PRO A 236 16.93 14.14 9.92
CA PRO A 236 16.79 15.21 10.90
C PRO A 236 15.56 14.97 11.77
N GLY A 237 15.73 15.09 13.10
CA GLY A 237 14.65 14.93 14.06
C GLY A 237 14.57 13.54 14.68
N SER A 238 13.35 13.07 14.91
CA SER A 238 13.07 11.82 15.64
C SER A 238 12.40 10.81 14.75
N THR A 239 12.82 9.55 14.84
CA THR A 239 12.25 8.45 14.06
C THR A 239 11.53 7.48 14.98
N PHE A 240 10.32 7.08 14.62
CA PHE A 240 9.47 6.14 15.34
C PHE A 240 8.99 5.06 14.36
N GLY A 241 9.77 4.00 14.20
CA GLY A 241 9.52 2.96 13.19
C GLY A 241 9.52 3.54 11.77
N HIS A 242 8.36 3.53 11.11
CA HIS A 242 8.18 4.04 9.75
C HIS A 242 7.83 5.54 9.68
N ILE A 243 7.80 6.23 10.83
CA ILE A 243 7.44 7.65 10.91
C ILE A 243 8.68 8.46 11.24
N VAL A 244 8.96 9.48 10.45
CA VAL A 244 10.04 10.45 10.68
C VAL A 244 9.42 11.80 11.00
N HIS A 245 9.63 12.29 12.22
CA HIS A 245 9.26 13.64 12.62
C HIS A 245 10.39 14.61 12.26
N VAL A 246 10.11 15.53 11.35
CA VAL A 246 11.07 16.51 10.83
C VAL A 246 10.72 17.90 11.38
N PRO A 247 11.59 18.50 12.21
CA PRO A 247 11.38 19.86 12.72
C PRO A 247 11.21 20.86 11.57
N GLY A 248 10.18 21.71 11.64
CA GLY A 248 9.89 22.71 10.62
C GLY A 248 9.10 22.21 9.40
N LEU A 249 8.89 20.91 9.26
CA LEU A 249 8.01 20.32 8.25
C LEU A 249 6.77 19.70 8.92
N GLY A 250 6.96 18.66 9.73
CA GLY A 250 5.89 17.86 10.32
C GLY A 250 6.23 16.37 10.36
N ASN A 251 5.25 15.50 10.06
CA ASN A 251 5.41 14.05 10.13
C ASN A 251 5.45 13.43 8.74
N VAL A 252 6.47 12.61 8.49
CA VAL A 252 6.64 11.84 7.26
C VAL A 252 6.36 10.37 7.57
N PHE A 253 5.30 9.80 7.00
CA PHE A 253 4.92 8.41 7.12
C PHE A 253 5.38 7.64 5.88
N LEU A 254 6.07 6.53 6.10
CA LEU A 254 6.60 5.68 5.04
C LEU A 254 5.80 4.37 4.97
N GLY A 255 5.36 3.99 3.78
CA GLY A 255 4.80 2.67 3.47
C GLY A 255 3.50 2.33 4.19
N GLU A 256 2.65 3.32 4.50
CA GLU A 256 1.42 3.10 5.26
C GLU A 256 0.46 2.18 4.50
N LEU A 257 0.01 1.13 5.18
CA LEU A 257 -0.84 0.08 4.63
C LEU A 257 -2.10 -0.07 5.50
N VAL A 258 -3.25 0.10 4.88
CA VAL A 258 -4.57 -0.19 5.46
C VAL A 258 -5.12 -1.44 4.81
N VAL A 259 -5.39 -2.45 5.61
CA VAL A 259 -5.95 -3.73 5.17
C VAL A 259 -7.31 -3.94 5.80
N ALA A 260 -8.35 -3.96 4.97
CA ALA A 260 -9.71 -4.32 5.35
C ALA A 260 -10.10 -5.64 4.65
N PRO A 261 -11.18 -6.32 5.08
CA PRO A 261 -11.61 -7.59 4.48
C PRO A 261 -11.78 -7.54 2.96
N SER A 262 -12.15 -6.38 2.43
CA SER A 262 -12.44 -6.16 1.02
C SER A 262 -11.68 -4.98 0.41
N SER A 263 -10.56 -4.54 0.99
CA SER A 263 -9.70 -3.53 0.37
C SER A 263 -8.30 -3.51 0.92
N PHE A 264 -7.32 -3.34 0.03
CA PHE A 264 -5.93 -3.08 0.37
C PHE A 264 -5.56 -1.70 -0.15
N SER A 265 -5.09 -0.82 0.73
CA SER A 265 -4.68 0.54 0.40
C SER A 265 -3.25 0.77 0.88
N LEU A 266 -2.34 1.06 -0.04
CA LEU A 266 -0.93 1.29 0.22
C LEU A 266 -0.54 2.70 -0.22
N THR A 267 -0.02 3.50 0.70
CA THR A 267 0.56 4.82 0.42
C THR A 267 2.03 4.81 0.81
N MET A 268 2.92 4.92 -0.18
CA MET A 268 4.35 4.84 0.09
C MET A 268 4.86 6.06 0.84
N LEU A 269 4.39 7.25 0.53
CA LEU A 269 4.84 8.44 1.26
C LEU A 269 3.65 9.33 1.57
N ARG A 270 3.40 9.57 2.86
CA ARG A 270 2.39 10.52 3.33
C ARG A 270 3.07 11.55 4.21
N ILE A 271 2.88 12.82 3.91
CA ILE A 271 3.49 13.93 4.64
C ILE A 271 2.37 14.75 5.25
N GLU A 272 2.35 14.85 6.57
CA GLU A 272 1.54 15.81 7.31
C GLU A 272 2.42 17.01 7.65
N MET A 273 2.14 18.15 7.02
CA MET A 273 2.85 19.40 7.26
C MET A 273 2.09 20.23 8.29
N GLY A 274 2.80 20.96 9.14
CA GLY A 274 2.16 21.78 10.19
C GLY A 274 3.01 22.97 10.64
N CYS A 275 3.89 23.48 9.79
CA CYS A 275 4.77 24.60 10.11
C CYS A 275 4.79 25.63 8.98
N VAL A 276 5.76 25.56 8.06
CA VAL A 276 5.88 26.51 6.93
C VAL A 276 4.72 26.36 5.94
N ALA A 277 4.30 25.11 5.73
CA ALA A 277 3.05 24.75 5.10
C ALA A 277 2.22 23.94 6.10
N ASP A 278 0.90 24.03 5.98
CA ASP A 278 -0.05 23.19 6.71
C ASP A 278 -0.86 22.41 5.68
N GLY A 279 -1.06 21.12 5.92
CA GLY A 279 -1.74 20.25 4.96
C GLY A 279 -1.23 18.81 4.95
N THR A 280 -1.83 18.00 4.08
CA THR A 280 -1.45 16.60 3.90
C THR A 280 -1.26 16.27 2.43
N VAL A 281 -0.15 15.61 2.13
CA VAL A 281 0.20 15.14 0.79
C VAL A 281 0.40 13.63 0.83
N SER A 282 -0.13 12.93 -0.17
CA SER A 282 0.04 11.48 -0.35
C SER A 282 0.66 11.21 -1.71
N LEU A 283 1.65 10.33 -1.72
CA LEU A 283 2.53 10.06 -2.85
C LEU A 283 2.61 8.55 -3.05
N ALA A 284 2.57 8.14 -4.32
CA ALA A 284 2.51 6.75 -4.77
C ALA A 284 1.49 5.95 -3.94
N SER A 285 0.22 6.30 -4.09
CA SER A 285 -0.88 5.59 -3.45
C SER A 285 -1.52 4.60 -4.42
N THR A 286 -1.76 3.38 -3.97
CA THR A 286 -2.48 2.34 -4.69
C THR A 286 -3.57 1.78 -3.82
N ARG A 287 -4.70 1.45 -4.44
CA ARG A 287 -5.80 0.76 -3.80
C ARG A 287 -6.29 -0.31 -4.75
N GLY A 288 -6.59 -1.48 -4.20
CA GLY A 288 -7.19 -2.54 -4.98
C GLY A 288 -7.97 -3.46 -4.08
N ASN A 289 -9.05 -3.98 -4.63
CA ASN A 289 -9.64 -5.26 -4.30
C ASN A 289 -10.95 -5.35 -5.08
N GLY A 290 -11.18 -6.42 -5.84
CA GLY A 290 -12.47 -6.67 -6.49
C GLY A 290 -13.33 -7.63 -5.70
N TYR A 291 -14.44 -8.05 -6.30
CA TYR A 291 -15.31 -9.08 -5.73
C TYR A 291 -15.90 -9.98 -6.82
N PRO A 292 -15.99 -11.30 -6.57
CA PRO A 292 -16.71 -12.22 -7.44
C PRO A 292 -18.23 -12.01 -7.25
N MET A 293 -18.95 -12.12 -8.36
CA MET A 293 -20.41 -12.14 -8.43
C MET A 293 -20.89 -13.50 -8.94
N PRO A 294 -22.01 -14.03 -8.39
CA PRO A 294 -22.61 -15.27 -8.83
C PRO A 294 -22.93 -15.29 -10.33
#